data_AF-A0A4Q3VUZ8-F1
#
_entry.id   AF-A0A4Q3VUZ8-F1
#
_cell.length_a   1.000
_cell.length_b   1.000
_cell.length_c   1.000
_cell.angle_alpha   90.00
_cell.angle_beta   90.00
_cell.angle_gamma   90.00
#
_symmetry.space_group_name_H-M   'P 1'
#
loop_
_entity.id
_entity.type
_entity.pdbx_description
1 polymer ?
#
loop_
_entity_poly.entity_id
_entity_poly.type
_entity_poly.pdbx_seq_one_letter_code
_entity_poly.pdbx_strand_id
1 'polypeptide(L)'
;MAILHNSSVKAVNLNRISLVLSLIGLYIAGTMSLEKWLGIQAPCGTGDCSKVTNHPLAFWGQIPVAFVGLAGYLLLTTISAIRSDQTAAESRPLVKLGLLFSAVGFAASAWFQYASFVIIQGKCYWCIGSALTMTALFVVHILLNNEVSKAPSDTPLGKRDIPKAGIAVAAVLLALAIQGTMWKKGSVGVVMSDDVLSGVELIPARANSYGDTAAPLTIVEFADLCCPTCQRMSPMVKEFVDKHPGKVRLVYRHFPLPMHQLANPAAAMAEYAADKNRFWQFAAYF
;
A
#
# COMPACT_ATOMS: atom_id res chain seq x y z
N MET A 1 39.09 32.49 -4.74
CA MET A 1 38.24 32.63 -3.52
C MET A 1 36.73 32.60 -3.81
N ALA A 2 36.21 33.36 -4.78
CA ALA A 2 34.76 33.42 -5.06
C ALA A 2 34.10 32.05 -5.41
N ILE A 3 34.79 31.19 -6.16
CA ILE A 3 34.29 29.86 -6.55
C ILE A 3 34.14 28.92 -5.32
N LEU A 4 35.13 28.92 -4.42
CA LEU A 4 35.13 28.08 -3.23
C LEU A 4 34.06 28.51 -2.22
N HIS A 5 33.84 29.82 -2.06
CA HIS A 5 32.79 30.35 -1.20
C HIS A 5 31.39 29.94 -1.68
N ASN A 6 31.16 29.92 -3.00
CA ASN A 6 29.89 29.51 -3.60
C ASN A 6 29.58 28.02 -3.35
N SER A 7 30.58 27.14 -3.47
CA SER A 7 30.41 25.70 -3.22
C SER A 7 30.08 25.37 -1.77
N SER A 8 30.66 26.10 -0.80
CA SER A 8 30.34 25.92 0.62
C SER A 8 28.87 26.24 0.93
N VAL A 9 28.34 27.34 0.40
CA VAL A 9 26.93 27.73 0.61
C VAL A 9 25.97 26.74 -0.05
N LYS A 10 26.30 26.29 -1.27
CA LYS A 10 25.51 25.28 -2.00
C LYS A 10 25.46 23.95 -1.26
N ALA A 11 26.59 23.48 -0.70
CA ALA A 11 26.64 22.22 0.05
C ALA A 11 25.69 22.22 1.26
N VAL A 12 25.65 23.33 2.02
CA VAL A 12 24.72 23.49 3.16
C VAL A 12 23.27 23.46 2.69
N ASN A 13 22.93 24.22 1.63
CA ASN A 13 21.56 24.28 1.12
C ASN A 13 21.10 22.93 0.55
N LEU A 14 21.96 22.22 -0.19
CA LEU A 14 21.65 20.91 -0.73
C LEU A 14 21.43 19.86 0.37
N ASN A 15 22.19 19.90 1.47
CA ASN A 15 21.97 19.02 2.62
C ASN A 15 20.63 19.30 3.33
N ARG A 16 20.23 20.59 3.42
CA ARG A 16 18.90 20.96 3.95
C ARG A 16 17.77 20.50 3.03
N ILE A 17 17.93 20.67 1.72
CA ILE A 17 16.96 20.20 0.74
C ILE A 17 16.83 18.67 0.82
N SER A 18 17.93 17.94 0.95
CA SER A 18 17.87 16.47 1.08
C SER A 18 17.13 16.03 2.35
N LEU A 19 17.32 16.74 3.48
CA LEU A 19 16.60 16.47 4.72
C LEU A 19 15.08 16.72 4.55
N VAL A 20 14.68 17.82 3.92
CA VAL A 20 13.26 18.11 3.69
C VAL A 20 12.62 17.08 2.77
N LEU A 21 13.29 16.74 1.66
CA LEU A 21 12.78 15.73 0.73
C LEU A 21 12.68 14.33 1.36
N SER A 22 13.65 13.95 2.21
CA SER A 22 13.60 12.65 2.89
C SER A 22 12.48 12.59 3.93
N LEU A 23 12.12 13.73 4.57
CA LEU A 23 10.97 13.83 5.47
C LEU A 23 9.63 13.74 4.73
N ILE A 24 9.52 14.35 3.54
CA ILE A 24 8.33 14.18 2.68
C ILE A 24 8.18 12.72 2.27
N GLY A 25 9.28 12.08 1.83
CA GLY A 25 9.29 10.66 1.52
C GLY A 25 8.95 9.78 2.72
N LEU A 26 9.45 10.13 3.91
CA LEU A 26 9.14 9.47 5.17
C LEU A 26 7.64 9.53 5.49
N TYR A 27 7.02 10.70 5.30
CA TYR A 27 5.57 10.86 5.46
C TYR A 27 4.82 9.98 4.46
N ILE A 28 5.14 10.07 3.15
CA ILE A 28 4.48 9.26 2.12
C ILE A 28 4.60 7.76 2.40
N ALA A 29 5.81 7.26 2.65
CA ALA A 29 6.02 5.84 2.97
C ALA A 29 5.37 5.44 4.30
N GLY A 30 5.35 6.35 5.27
CA GLY A 30 4.64 6.19 6.54
C GLY A 30 3.14 6.02 6.35
N THR A 31 2.51 6.82 5.50
CA THR A 31 1.06 6.68 5.20
C THR A 31 0.72 5.31 4.61
N MET A 32 1.54 4.82 3.67
CA MET A 32 1.37 3.51 3.03
C MET A 32 1.69 2.35 3.98
N SER A 33 2.64 2.54 4.87
CA SER A 33 2.95 1.57 5.92
C SER A 33 1.80 1.47 6.93
N LEU A 34 1.19 2.60 7.27
CA LEU A 34 0.05 2.68 8.17
C LEU A 34 -1.20 2.03 7.57
N GLU A 35 -1.44 2.20 6.26
CA GLU A 35 -2.47 1.48 5.49
C GLU A 35 -2.37 -0.03 5.72
N LYS A 36 -1.18 -0.59 5.49
CA LYS A 36 -0.93 -2.03 5.61
C LYS A 36 -1.00 -2.54 7.04
N TRP A 37 -0.53 -1.75 7.99
CA TRP A 37 -0.58 -2.14 9.40
C TRP A 37 -2.01 -2.10 9.95
N LEU A 38 -2.79 -1.08 9.61
CA LEU A 38 -4.17 -0.95 10.11
C LEU A 38 -5.20 -1.73 9.27
N GLY A 39 -4.84 -2.23 8.09
CA GLY A 39 -5.76 -2.92 7.18
C GLY A 39 -6.85 -1.99 6.61
N ILE A 40 -6.61 -0.67 6.63
CA ILE A 40 -7.55 0.35 6.15
C ILE A 40 -7.09 0.78 4.76
N GLN A 41 -8.00 1.08 3.84
CA GLN A 41 -7.64 1.64 2.53
C GLN A 41 -7.32 3.14 2.63
N ALA A 42 -6.16 3.55 2.10
CA ALA A 42 -5.79 4.96 2.05
C ALA A 42 -6.71 5.73 1.09
N PRO A 43 -7.11 6.97 1.42
CA PRO A 43 -7.84 7.84 0.53
C PRO A 43 -6.97 8.14 -0.69
N CYS A 44 -7.43 7.68 -1.86
CA CYS A 44 -6.71 7.82 -3.12
C CYS A 44 -7.44 8.64 -4.17
N GLY A 45 -8.48 9.38 -3.77
CA GLY A 45 -9.26 10.21 -4.68
C GLY A 45 -9.77 9.37 -5.85
N THR A 46 -9.41 9.78 -7.07
CA THR A 46 -9.76 9.09 -8.33
C THR A 46 -8.79 7.99 -8.74
N GLY A 47 -7.78 7.66 -7.92
CA GLY A 47 -6.73 6.70 -8.24
C GLY A 47 -7.01 5.28 -7.73
N ASP A 48 -6.61 4.27 -8.50
CA ASP A 48 -6.71 2.85 -8.17
C ASP A 48 -5.56 2.36 -7.25
N CYS A 49 -5.23 3.10 -6.19
CA CYS A 49 -4.11 2.74 -5.31
C CYS A 49 -4.28 1.34 -4.71
N SER A 50 -5.51 0.96 -4.31
CA SER A 50 -5.79 -0.33 -3.70
C SER A 50 -5.42 -1.51 -4.63
N LYS A 51 -5.59 -1.33 -5.95
CA LYS A 51 -5.17 -2.32 -6.95
C LYS A 51 -3.65 -2.50 -6.94
N VAL A 52 -2.90 -1.41 -6.81
CA VAL A 52 -1.43 -1.41 -6.82
C VAL A 52 -0.87 -1.91 -5.48
N THR A 53 -1.39 -1.43 -4.35
CA THR A 53 -0.86 -1.76 -3.02
C THR A 53 -1.18 -3.19 -2.58
N ASN A 54 -2.21 -3.83 -3.13
CA ASN A 54 -2.58 -5.21 -2.80
C ASN A 54 -2.10 -6.24 -3.84
N HIS A 55 -1.44 -5.81 -4.91
CA HIS A 55 -0.91 -6.73 -5.92
C HIS A 55 0.25 -7.57 -5.34
N PRO A 56 0.43 -8.85 -5.73
CA PRO A 56 1.53 -9.69 -5.24
C PRO A 56 2.93 -9.07 -5.40
N LEU A 57 3.14 -8.28 -6.46
CA LEU A 57 4.40 -7.54 -6.69
C LEU A 57 4.69 -6.43 -5.67
N ALA A 58 3.69 -6.01 -4.88
CA ALA A 58 3.85 -5.04 -3.81
C ALA A 58 4.38 -5.66 -2.50
N PHE A 59 4.68 -6.97 -2.52
CA PHE A 59 5.23 -7.71 -1.40
C PHE A 59 6.59 -8.32 -1.79
N TRP A 60 7.57 -8.17 -0.91
CA TRP A 60 8.79 -8.94 -0.98
C TRP A 60 8.66 -10.14 -0.04
N GLY A 61 8.22 -11.28 -0.59
CA GLY A 61 7.78 -12.41 0.21
C GLY A 61 6.54 -12.03 1.02
N GLN A 62 6.67 -11.94 2.34
CA GLN A 62 5.59 -11.52 3.24
C GLN A 62 5.66 -10.05 3.69
N ILE A 63 6.71 -9.33 3.31
CA ILE A 63 6.93 -7.96 3.78
C ILE A 63 6.40 -6.98 2.73
N PRO A 64 5.42 -6.12 3.07
CA PRO A 64 5.00 -5.04 2.19
C PRO A 64 6.18 -4.13 1.80
N VAL A 65 6.31 -3.83 0.50
CA VAL A 65 7.34 -2.93 -0.03
C VAL A 65 7.26 -1.53 0.61
N ALA A 66 6.08 -1.12 1.10
CA ALA A 66 5.90 0.12 1.85
C ALA A 66 6.82 0.23 3.08
N PHE A 67 7.03 -0.87 3.82
CA PHE A 67 7.93 -0.89 4.97
C PHE A 67 9.40 -0.77 4.58
N VAL A 68 9.78 -1.36 3.43
CA VAL A 68 11.13 -1.23 2.88
C VAL A 68 11.38 0.23 2.48
N GLY A 69 10.41 0.87 1.83
CA GLY A 69 10.45 2.29 1.51
C GLY A 69 10.58 3.18 2.76
N LEU A 70 9.80 2.88 3.80
CA LEU A 70 9.86 3.59 5.08
C LEU A 70 11.26 3.52 5.71
N ALA A 71 11.84 2.32 5.77
CA ALA A 71 13.20 2.10 6.27
C ALA A 71 14.24 2.88 5.44
N GLY A 72 14.08 2.92 4.11
CA GLY A 72 14.95 3.69 3.22
C GLY A 72 14.89 5.20 3.48
N TYR A 73 13.69 5.77 3.63
CA TYR A 73 13.54 7.20 3.92
C TYR A 73 13.99 7.57 5.34
N LEU A 74 13.81 6.69 6.33
CA LEU A 74 14.39 6.85 7.67
C LEU A 74 15.92 6.91 7.58
N LEU A 75 16.55 5.98 6.87
CA LEU A 75 18.00 5.95 6.69
C LEU A 75 18.52 7.24 6.05
N LEU A 76 17.90 7.70 4.96
CA LEU A 76 18.31 8.94 4.27
C LEU A 76 18.10 10.19 5.14
N THR A 77 17.05 10.20 5.97
CA THR A 77 16.82 11.28 6.95
C THR A 77 17.90 11.28 8.02
N THR A 78 18.26 10.13 8.57
CA THR A 78 19.34 9.97 9.56
C THR A 78 20.68 10.39 9.00
N ILE A 79 21.03 9.95 7.78
CA ILE A 79 22.25 10.37 7.10
C ILE A 79 22.28 11.91 6.93
N SER A 80 21.19 12.52 6.46
CA SER A 80 21.11 13.97 6.28
C SER A 80 21.22 14.74 7.60
N ALA A 81 20.63 14.21 8.67
CA ALA A 81 20.71 14.79 10.01
C ALA A 81 22.14 14.71 10.58
N ILE A 82 22.82 13.57 10.47
CA ILE A 82 24.21 13.40 10.94
C ILE A 82 25.16 14.33 10.18
N ARG A 83 25.01 14.43 8.84
CA ARG A 83 25.82 15.36 8.03
C ARG A 83 25.64 16.83 8.44
N SER A 84 24.52 17.17 9.10
CA SER A 84 24.21 18.54 9.50
C SER A 84 25.02 19.06 10.68
N ASP A 85 25.86 18.22 11.30
CA ASP A 85 26.78 18.62 12.38
C ASP A 85 28.24 18.31 12.03
N GLN A 86 28.48 17.90 10.79
CA GLN A 86 29.79 17.54 10.28
C GLN A 86 30.39 18.60 9.37
N THR A 87 31.70 18.54 9.25
CA THR A 87 32.44 19.28 8.22
C THR A 87 32.36 18.61 6.84
N ALA A 88 32.75 19.32 5.80
CA ALA A 88 32.80 18.80 4.43
C ALA A 88 33.75 17.62 4.29
N ALA A 89 34.83 17.54 5.09
CA ALA A 89 35.72 16.39 5.10
C ALA A 89 35.08 15.14 5.73
N GLU A 90 34.46 15.29 6.90
CA GLU A 90 33.86 14.18 7.67
C GLU A 90 32.61 13.60 6.98
N SER A 91 31.86 14.45 6.27
CA SER A 91 30.60 14.07 5.62
C SER A 91 30.78 13.34 4.28
N ARG A 92 31.98 13.35 3.66
CA ARG A 92 32.24 12.66 2.37
C ARG A 92 31.77 11.20 2.31
N PRO A 93 32.09 10.32 3.29
CA PRO A 93 31.58 8.95 3.29
C PRO A 93 30.05 8.89 3.37
N LEU A 94 29.42 9.73 4.19
CA LEU A 94 27.95 9.79 4.32
C LEU A 94 27.27 10.34 3.07
N VAL A 95 27.90 11.25 2.34
CA VAL A 95 27.40 11.75 1.06
C VAL A 95 27.42 10.65 0.00
N LYS A 96 28.52 9.88 -0.08
CA LYS A 96 28.61 8.71 -0.98
C LYS A 96 27.60 7.62 -0.61
N LEU A 97 27.43 7.36 0.69
CA LEU A 97 26.45 6.40 1.19
C LEU A 97 25.02 6.84 0.82
N GLY A 98 24.66 8.10 1.06
CA GLY A 98 23.36 8.66 0.67
C GLY A 98 23.12 8.61 -0.85
N LEU A 99 24.16 8.87 -1.66
CA LEU A 99 24.09 8.72 -3.11
C LEU A 99 23.83 7.28 -3.53
N LEU A 100 24.51 6.30 -2.93
CA LEU A 100 24.29 4.88 -3.20
C LEU A 100 22.84 4.47 -2.89
N PHE A 101 22.35 4.79 -1.70
CA PHE A 101 20.99 4.42 -1.30
C PHE A 101 19.91 5.13 -2.12
N SER A 102 20.09 6.40 -2.46
CA SER A 102 19.16 7.12 -3.33
C SER A 102 19.20 6.61 -4.77
N ALA A 103 20.34 6.12 -5.28
CA ALA A 103 20.44 5.47 -6.59
C ALA A 103 19.67 4.14 -6.62
N VAL A 104 19.85 3.29 -5.60
CA VAL A 104 19.09 2.03 -5.45
C VAL A 104 17.60 2.33 -5.32
N GLY A 105 17.23 3.33 -4.50
CA GLY A 105 15.87 3.79 -4.34
C GLY A 105 15.25 4.27 -5.66
N PHE A 106 15.98 5.08 -6.44
CA PHE A 106 15.53 5.56 -7.76
C PHE A 106 15.29 4.40 -8.74
N ALA A 107 16.21 3.44 -8.82
CA ALA A 107 16.05 2.27 -9.67
C ALA A 107 14.83 1.42 -9.25
N ALA A 108 14.65 1.20 -7.94
CA ALA A 108 13.49 0.49 -7.41
C ALA A 108 12.19 1.25 -7.69
N SER A 109 12.14 2.58 -7.49
CA SER A 109 10.98 3.41 -7.81
C SER A 109 10.63 3.36 -9.30
N ALA A 110 11.62 3.39 -10.20
CA ALA A 110 11.40 3.26 -11.64
C ALA A 110 10.78 1.89 -11.99
N TRP A 111 11.29 0.80 -11.39
CA TRP A 111 10.73 -0.53 -11.57
C TRP A 111 9.29 -0.64 -11.07
N PHE A 112 9.00 -0.17 -9.86
CA PHE A 112 7.64 -0.21 -9.32
C PHE A 112 6.68 0.66 -10.12
N GLN A 113 7.15 1.79 -10.68
CA GLN A 113 6.33 2.63 -11.55
C GLN A 113 6.01 1.94 -12.88
N TYR A 114 6.99 1.25 -13.47
CA TYR A 114 6.78 0.40 -14.63
C TYR A 114 5.76 -0.72 -14.34
N ALA A 115 5.94 -1.44 -13.22
CA ALA A 115 5.02 -2.48 -12.80
C ALA A 115 3.59 -1.94 -12.59
N SER A 116 3.44 -0.77 -11.98
CA SER A 116 2.15 -0.13 -11.72
C SER A 116 1.40 0.21 -13.01
N PHE A 117 2.07 0.83 -13.99
CA PHE A 117 1.42 1.29 -15.23
C PHE A 117 1.26 0.20 -16.30
N VAL A 118 2.25 -0.68 -16.44
CA VAL A 118 2.30 -1.63 -17.55
C VAL A 118 1.75 -3.00 -17.16
N ILE A 119 2.14 -3.49 -15.97
CA ILE A 119 1.75 -4.85 -15.53
C ILE A 119 0.39 -4.80 -14.84
N ILE A 120 0.25 -3.94 -13.82
CA ILE A 120 -0.96 -3.87 -12.98
C ILE A 120 -2.04 -3.03 -13.65
N GLN A 121 -1.67 -2.11 -14.56
CA GLN A 121 -2.58 -1.13 -15.16
C GLN A 121 -3.40 -0.40 -14.09
N GLY A 122 -2.71 0.17 -13.10
CA GLY A 122 -3.30 0.95 -12.00
C GLY A 122 -2.57 2.26 -11.80
N LYS A 123 -3.26 3.27 -11.26
CA LYS A 123 -2.66 4.59 -10.95
C LYS A 123 -2.67 4.81 -9.45
N CYS A 124 -1.51 4.75 -8.82
CA CYS A 124 -1.34 5.05 -7.41
C CYS A 124 -0.62 6.39 -7.21
N TYR A 125 -1.33 7.42 -6.74
CA TYR A 125 -0.76 8.75 -6.52
C TYR A 125 0.30 8.78 -5.42
N TRP A 126 0.19 7.93 -4.40
CA TRP A 126 1.22 7.79 -3.36
C TRP A 126 2.52 7.21 -3.91
N CYS A 127 2.43 6.20 -4.79
CA CYS A 127 3.60 5.64 -5.47
C CYS A 127 4.27 6.67 -6.38
N ILE A 128 3.48 7.43 -7.13
CA ILE A 128 4.00 8.52 -7.98
C ILE A 128 4.68 9.58 -7.10
N GLY A 129 4.05 9.99 -6.01
CA GLY A 129 4.62 10.92 -5.04
C GLY A 129 5.98 10.42 -4.51
N SER A 130 6.04 9.15 -4.08
CA SER A 130 7.29 8.53 -3.61
C SER A 130 8.36 8.46 -4.71
N ALA A 131 7.98 8.12 -5.94
CA ALA A 131 8.91 8.06 -7.08
C ALA A 131 9.49 9.44 -7.41
N LEU A 132 8.66 10.50 -7.37
CA LEU A 132 9.10 11.87 -7.57
C LEU A 132 10.03 12.33 -6.43
N THR A 133 9.69 12.04 -5.18
CA THR A 133 10.55 12.41 -4.04
C THR A 133 11.90 11.68 -4.09
N MET A 134 11.91 10.40 -4.45
CA MET A 134 13.16 9.64 -4.53
C MET A 134 14.03 10.06 -5.72
N THR A 135 13.41 10.41 -6.85
CA THR A 135 14.11 11.00 -8.00
C THR A 135 14.75 12.34 -7.63
N ALA A 136 14.00 13.22 -6.95
CA ALA A 136 14.54 14.50 -6.48
C ALA A 136 15.69 14.31 -5.49
N LEU A 137 15.57 13.35 -4.55
CA LEU A 137 16.64 13.01 -3.63
C LEU A 137 17.90 12.51 -4.35
N PHE A 138 17.75 11.66 -5.37
CA PHE A 138 18.89 11.16 -6.14
C PHE A 138 19.63 12.31 -6.84
N VAL A 139 18.89 13.22 -7.50
CA VAL A 139 19.48 14.41 -8.13
C VAL A 139 20.20 15.30 -7.09
N VAL A 140 19.57 15.55 -5.94
CA VAL A 140 20.19 16.35 -4.86
C VAL A 140 21.45 15.67 -4.33
N HIS A 141 21.48 14.35 -4.19
CA HIS A 141 22.69 13.63 -3.76
C HIS A 141 23.83 13.70 -4.78
N ILE A 142 23.54 13.68 -6.09
CA ILE A 142 24.55 13.90 -7.14
C ILE A 142 25.17 15.30 -6.99
N LEU A 143 24.31 16.32 -6.87
CA LEU A 143 24.75 17.71 -6.72
C LEU A 143 25.54 17.91 -5.42
N LEU A 144 25.05 17.35 -4.33
CA LEU A 144 25.71 17.43 -3.01
C LEU A 144 27.09 16.77 -3.05
N ASN A 145 27.22 15.60 -3.68
CA ASN A 145 28.50 14.92 -3.84
C ASN A 145 29.52 15.76 -4.62
N ASN A 146 29.06 16.46 -5.65
CA ASN A 146 29.92 17.34 -6.45
C ASN A 146 30.37 18.58 -5.65
N GLU A 147 29.46 19.23 -4.92
CA GLU A 147 29.78 20.45 -4.15
C GLU A 147 30.63 20.14 -2.91
N VAL A 148 30.34 19.07 -2.17
CA VAL A 148 31.11 18.67 -0.98
C VAL A 148 32.53 18.21 -1.34
N SER A 149 32.72 17.62 -2.53
CA SER A 149 34.05 17.26 -3.02
C SER A 149 34.93 18.49 -3.30
N LYS A 150 34.32 19.63 -3.65
CA LYS A 150 35.01 20.90 -3.97
C LYS A 150 35.14 21.84 -2.77
N ALA A 151 34.29 21.69 -1.76
CA ALA A 151 34.28 22.55 -0.59
C ALA A 151 35.58 22.40 0.24
N PRO A 152 36.09 23.50 0.85
CA PRO A 152 37.15 23.44 1.85
C PRO A 152 36.80 22.46 2.98
N SER A 153 37.80 21.72 3.47
CA SER A 153 37.61 20.62 4.42
C SER A 153 36.90 21.02 5.72
N ASP A 154 37.09 22.25 6.16
CA ASP A 154 36.54 22.87 7.37
C ASP A 154 35.13 23.45 7.18
N THR A 155 34.58 23.41 5.97
CA THR A 155 33.23 23.92 5.69
C THR A 155 32.20 23.13 6.49
N PRO A 156 31.41 23.75 7.37
CA PRO A 156 30.33 23.08 8.08
C PRO A 156 29.13 22.84 7.15
N LEU A 157 28.54 21.63 7.15
CA LEU A 157 27.34 21.30 6.35
C LEU A 157 26.01 21.65 7.04
N GLY A 158 26.08 22.06 8.30
CA GLY A 158 25.00 22.62 9.09
C GLY A 158 25.62 23.09 10.40
N LYS A 159 25.24 24.26 10.90
CA LYS A 159 25.84 24.77 12.15
C LYS A 159 24.99 24.50 13.39
N ARG A 160 23.70 24.15 13.24
CA ARG A 160 22.71 23.79 14.30
C ARG A 160 21.42 23.13 13.75
N ASP A 161 21.49 22.34 12.69
CA ASP A 161 20.26 21.84 12.03
C ASP A 161 19.71 20.53 12.64
N ILE A 162 20.45 19.85 13.54
CA ILE A 162 20.00 18.64 14.28
C ILE A 162 18.71 18.86 15.10
N PRO A 163 18.59 19.87 15.99
CA PRO A 163 17.37 20.05 16.77
C PRO A 163 16.15 20.34 15.88
N LYS A 164 16.36 21.05 14.75
CA LYS A 164 15.30 21.30 13.76
C LYS A 164 14.90 20.01 13.04
N ALA A 165 15.86 19.15 12.70
CA ALA A 165 15.61 17.83 12.14
C ALA A 165 14.79 16.97 13.11
N GLY A 166 15.12 16.98 14.40
CA GLY A 166 14.36 16.27 15.44
C GLY A 166 12.92 16.75 15.55
N ILE A 167 12.70 18.07 15.58
CA ILE A 167 11.34 18.66 15.58
C ILE A 167 10.58 18.27 14.31
N ALA A 168 11.23 18.29 13.14
CA ALA A 168 10.60 17.95 11.88
C ALA A 168 10.21 16.46 11.79
N VAL A 169 11.07 15.55 12.29
CA VAL A 169 10.75 14.12 12.41
C VAL A 169 9.57 13.93 13.37
N ALA A 170 9.59 14.57 14.54
CA ALA A 170 8.49 14.50 15.51
C ALA A 170 7.16 15.01 14.91
N ALA A 171 7.21 16.09 14.11
CA ALA A 171 6.05 16.60 13.39
C ALA A 171 5.51 15.61 12.36
N VAL A 172 6.37 14.91 11.61
CA VAL A 172 5.97 13.85 10.68
C VAL A 172 5.31 12.68 11.43
N LEU A 173 5.90 12.23 12.54
CA LEU A 173 5.34 11.16 13.35
C LEU A 173 3.99 11.55 13.96
N LEU A 174 3.86 12.79 14.44
CA LEU A 174 2.60 13.33 14.95
C LEU A 174 1.55 13.40 13.83
N ALA A 175 1.92 13.85 12.64
CA ALA A 175 1.02 13.90 11.48
C ALA A 175 0.52 12.49 11.09
N LEU A 176 1.42 11.49 11.08
CA LEU A 176 1.07 10.09 10.83
C LEU A 176 0.14 9.54 11.92
N ALA A 177 0.39 9.85 13.19
CA ALA A 177 -0.46 9.42 14.30
C ALA A 177 -1.86 10.05 14.21
N ILE A 178 -1.95 11.36 13.97
CA ILE A 178 -3.23 12.06 13.78
C ILE A 178 -3.97 11.45 12.58
N GLN A 179 -3.29 11.26 11.45
CA GLN A 179 -3.86 10.65 10.26
C GLN A 179 -4.39 9.24 10.52
N GLY A 180 -3.62 8.40 11.22
CA GLY A 180 -4.05 7.05 11.62
C GLY A 180 -5.28 7.07 12.52
N THR A 181 -5.33 7.97 13.50
CA THR A 181 -6.51 8.11 14.38
C THR A 181 -7.74 8.60 13.64
N MET A 182 -7.58 9.54 12.70
CA MET A 182 -8.68 10.03 11.85
C MET A 182 -9.19 8.93 10.93
N TRP A 183 -8.29 8.18 10.29
CA TRP A 183 -8.66 7.08 9.42
C TRP A 183 -9.34 5.96 10.19
N LYS A 184 -8.85 5.59 11.38
CA LYS A 184 -9.50 4.58 12.23
C LYS A 184 -10.92 4.99 12.65
N LYS A 185 -11.15 6.29 12.91
CA LYS A 185 -12.48 6.83 13.25
C LYS A 185 -13.41 6.97 12.04
N GLY A 186 -12.86 7.20 10.85
CA GLY A 186 -13.61 7.36 9.59
C GLY A 186 -13.82 6.07 8.80
N SER A 187 -13.01 5.04 9.07
CA SER A 187 -13.18 3.72 8.47
C SER A 187 -14.39 3.04 9.11
N VAL A 188 -15.46 2.86 8.35
CA VAL A 188 -16.50 1.87 8.63
C VAL A 188 -15.81 0.52 8.53
N GLY A 189 -15.23 0.06 9.63
CA GLY A 189 -14.65 -1.27 9.72
C GLY A 189 -15.75 -2.28 9.46
N VAL A 190 -15.51 -3.26 8.60
CA VAL A 190 -16.21 -4.54 8.71
C VAL A 190 -15.77 -5.09 10.07
N VAL A 191 -16.59 -4.85 11.09
CA VAL A 191 -16.43 -5.49 12.38
C VAL A 191 -16.63 -6.97 12.10
N MET A 192 -15.56 -7.75 12.15
CA MET A 192 -15.70 -9.17 12.46
C MET A 192 -16.23 -9.19 13.87
N SER A 193 -17.56 -9.24 13.99
CA SER A 193 -18.23 -9.27 15.27
C SER A 193 -18.02 -10.63 15.90
N ASP A 194 -17.60 -10.63 17.17
CA ASP A 194 -17.66 -11.81 18.03
C ASP A 194 -19.12 -12.14 18.40
N ASP A 195 -20.09 -11.30 18.02
CA ASP A 195 -21.49 -11.68 18.03
C ASP A 195 -21.72 -12.79 17.00
N VAL A 196 -21.83 -14.02 17.50
CA VAL A 196 -22.35 -15.19 16.79
C VAL A 196 -23.64 -14.80 16.09
N LEU A 197 -23.57 -14.46 14.78
CA LEU A 197 -24.59 -14.45 13.71
C LEU A 197 -26.07 -14.27 14.11
N SER A 198 -26.39 -13.59 15.21
CA SER A 198 -27.72 -13.58 15.81
C SER A 198 -28.66 -12.63 15.06
N GLY A 199 -28.10 -11.72 14.26
CA GLY A 199 -28.83 -10.79 13.38
C GLY A 199 -28.80 -11.16 11.89
N VAL A 200 -28.02 -12.16 11.45
CA VAL A 200 -27.95 -12.55 10.04
C VAL A 200 -28.73 -13.84 9.85
N GLU A 201 -29.94 -13.76 9.30
CA GLU A 201 -30.67 -14.93 8.82
C GLU A 201 -29.82 -15.63 7.75
N LEU A 202 -29.32 -16.82 8.07
CA LEU A 202 -28.42 -17.59 7.18
C LEU A 202 -29.14 -18.03 5.90
N ILE A 203 -30.44 -18.30 5.99
CA ILE A 203 -31.28 -18.84 4.92
C ILE A 203 -32.52 -17.95 4.77
N PRO A 204 -32.42 -16.78 4.13
CA PRO A 204 -33.58 -15.92 3.88
C PRO A 204 -34.56 -16.60 2.93
N ALA A 205 -35.84 -16.22 3.00
CA ALA A 205 -36.90 -16.82 2.17
C ALA A 205 -36.62 -16.76 0.65
N ARG A 206 -35.85 -15.77 0.19
CA ARG A 206 -35.44 -15.59 -1.22
C ARG A 206 -34.08 -16.19 -1.57
N ALA A 207 -33.48 -16.98 -0.69
CA ALA A 207 -32.16 -17.53 -0.93
C ALA A 207 -32.15 -18.49 -2.11
N ASN A 208 -31.13 -18.39 -2.94
CA ASN A 208 -30.91 -19.33 -4.04
C ASN A 208 -30.51 -20.70 -3.48
N SER A 209 -31.43 -21.65 -3.57
CA SER A 209 -31.29 -23.01 -3.03
C SER A 209 -31.09 -24.05 -4.15
N TYR A 210 -30.34 -25.10 -3.84
CA TYR A 210 -30.10 -26.26 -4.70
C TYR A 210 -30.24 -27.56 -3.91
N GLY A 211 -30.84 -28.58 -4.53
CA GLY A 211 -31.21 -29.83 -3.88
C GLY A 211 -32.57 -29.76 -3.18
N ASP A 212 -32.86 -30.76 -2.35
CA ASP A 212 -34.14 -30.87 -1.65
C ASP A 212 -34.25 -29.82 -0.54
N THR A 213 -35.30 -29.00 -0.58
CA THR A 213 -35.57 -27.98 0.45
C THR A 213 -35.83 -28.56 1.83
N ALA A 214 -36.23 -29.84 1.93
CA ALA A 214 -36.49 -30.57 3.16
C ALA A 214 -35.27 -31.38 3.66
N ALA A 215 -34.12 -31.28 3.00
CA ALA A 215 -32.92 -32.03 3.39
C ALA A 215 -32.49 -31.71 4.84
N PRO A 216 -32.12 -32.73 5.63
CA PRO A 216 -31.74 -32.56 7.04
C PRO A 216 -30.45 -31.77 7.25
N LEU A 217 -29.56 -31.72 6.25
CA LEU A 217 -28.33 -30.93 6.28
C LEU A 217 -28.39 -29.81 5.24
N THR A 218 -28.18 -28.56 5.68
CA THR A 218 -28.00 -27.41 4.78
C THR A 218 -26.59 -26.86 4.87
N ILE A 219 -25.92 -26.75 3.72
CA ILE A 219 -24.68 -26.01 3.54
C ILE A 219 -25.03 -24.60 3.08
N VAL A 220 -24.60 -23.58 3.82
CA VAL A 220 -24.74 -22.17 3.40
C VAL A 220 -23.38 -21.70 2.93
N GLU A 221 -23.24 -21.49 1.62
CA GLU A 221 -21.99 -21.08 0.99
C GLU A 221 -21.98 -19.55 0.81
N PHE A 222 -21.02 -18.88 1.42
CA PHE A 222 -20.73 -17.47 1.17
C PHE A 222 -19.61 -17.37 0.12
N ALA A 223 -19.95 -16.91 -1.09
CA ALA A 223 -19.01 -16.93 -2.21
C ALA A 223 -19.10 -15.68 -3.09
N ASP A 224 -17.96 -15.38 -3.71
CA ASP A 224 -17.78 -14.35 -4.72
C ASP A 224 -17.59 -15.01 -6.08
N LEU A 225 -18.45 -14.69 -7.04
CA LEU A 225 -18.39 -15.21 -8.41
C LEU A 225 -17.11 -14.80 -9.15
N CYS A 226 -16.40 -13.77 -8.69
CA CYS A 226 -15.14 -13.34 -9.28
C CYS A 226 -13.90 -13.95 -8.59
N CYS A 227 -14.07 -14.73 -7.52
CA CYS A 227 -12.96 -15.31 -6.77
C CYS A 227 -12.48 -16.64 -7.39
N PRO A 228 -11.21 -16.77 -7.82
CA PRO A 228 -10.70 -18.00 -8.45
C PRO A 228 -10.75 -19.24 -7.55
N THR A 229 -10.77 -19.06 -6.23
CA THR A 229 -10.93 -20.17 -5.28
C THR A 229 -12.40 -20.56 -5.14
N CYS A 230 -13.31 -19.59 -5.06
CA CYS A 230 -14.75 -19.88 -5.04
C CYS A 230 -15.18 -20.60 -6.32
N GLN A 231 -14.75 -20.12 -7.50
CA GLN A 231 -15.03 -20.76 -8.79
C GLN A 231 -14.58 -22.23 -8.86
N ARG A 232 -13.50 -22.59 -8.15
CA ARG A 232 -13.05 -24.00 -8.05
C ARG A 232 -13.84 -24.79 -7.01
N MET A 233 -14.23 -24.16 -5.90
CA MET A 233 -14.87 -24.83 -4.76
C MET A 233 -16.38 -25.00 -4.92
N SER A 234 -17.11 -23.99 -5.41
CA SER A 234 -18.57 -24.03 -5.54
C SER A 234 -19.06 -25.21 -6.38
N PRO A 235 -18.41 -25.57 -7.52
CA PRO A 235 -18.77 -26.78 -8.25
C PRO A 235 -18.60 -28.07 -7.44
N MET A 236 -17.54 -28.17 -6.62
CA MET A 236 -17.30 -29.35 -5.77
C MET A 236 -18.37 -29.47 -4.66
N VAL A 237 -18.78 -28.35 -4.06
CA VAL A 237 -19.86 -28.32 -3.07
C VAL A 237 -21.19 -28.73 -3.72
N LYS A 238 -21.48 -28.20 -4.91
CA LYS A 238 -22.67 -28.58 -5.67
C LYS A 238 -22.66 -30.06 -6.05
N GLU A 239 -21.52 -30.58 -6.51
CA GLU A 239 -21.34 -32.01 -6.82
C GLU A 239 -21.53 -32.89 -5.57
N PHE A 240 -21.10 -32.43 -4.40
CA PHE A 240 -21.37 -33.11 -3.14
C PHE A 240 -22.88 -33.20 -2.86
N VAL A 241 -23.65 -32.14 -3.11
CA VAL A 241 -25.11 -32.19 -3.03
C VAL A 241 -25.71 -33.16 -4.03
N ASP A 242 -25.25 -33.14 -5.28
CA ASP A 242 -25.71 -34.04 -6.34
C ASP A 242 -25.48 -35.52 -5.98
N LYS A 243 -24.40 -35.84 -5.26
CA LYS A 243 -24.08 -37.20 -4.76
C LYS A 243 -24.91 -37.62 -3.53
N HIS A 244 -25.64 -36.70 -2.89
CA HIS A 244 -26.40 -36.95 -1.66
C HIS A 244 -27.87 -36.47 -1.78
N PRO A 245 -28.64 -37.01 -2.75
CA PRO A 245 -30.01 -36.57 -3.00
C PRO A 245 -30.91 -36.77 -1.77
N GLY A 246 -31.73 -35.77 -1.47
CA GLY A 246 -32.64 -35.76 -0.30
C GLY A 246 -31.95 -35.62 1.06
N LYS A 247 -30.61 -35.64 1.12
CA LYS A 247 -29.83 -35.60 2.37
C LYS A 247 -29.13 -34.27 2.60
N VAL A 248 -28.72 -33.59 1.53
CA VAL A 248 -28.00 -32.32 1.60
C VAL A 248 -28.67 -31.29 0.71
N ARG A 249 -28.71 -30.05 1.20
CA ARG A 249 -29.14 -28.84 0.47
C ARG A 249 -28.00 -27.83 0.45
N LEU A 250 -27.85 -27.13 -0.66
CA LEU A 250 -26.94 -25.99 -0.77
C LEU A 250 -27.74 -24.70 -0.88
N VAL A 251 -27.34 -23.69 -0.12
CA VAL A 251 -27.86 -22.33 -0.18
C VAL A 251 -26.71 -21.38 -0.48
N TYR A 252 -26.82 -20.61 -1.57
CA TYR A 252 -25.79 -19.66 -1.97
C TYR A 252 -26.05 -18.27 -1.36
N ARG A 253 -25.00 -17.63 -0.85
CA ARG A 253 -24.99 -16.26 -0.36
C ARG A 253 -23.86 -15.48 -1.02
N HIS A 254 -24.21 -14.35 -1.64
CA HIS A 254 -23.21 -13.44 -2.19
C HIS A 254 -22.31 -12.87 -1.09
N PHE A 255 -21.01 -13.04 -1.25
CA PHE A 255 -19.98 -12.43 -0.41
C PHE A 255 -18.96 -11.70 -1.30
N PRO A 256 -19.38 -10.61 -1.97
CA PRO A 256 -18.54 -9.92 -2.94
C PRO A 256 -17.32 -9.32 -2.25
N LEU A 257 -16.12 -9.78 -2.62
CA LEU A 257 -14.88 -9.31 -2.03
C LEU A 257 -14.49 -7.97 -2.65
N PRO A 258 -14.09 -6.97 -1.84
CA PRO A 258 -13.78 -5.63 -2.33
C PRO A 258 -12.58 -5.56 -3.29
N MET A 259 -11.74 -6.60 -3.32
CA MET A 259 -10.62 -6.74 -4.27
C MET A 259 -11.06 -7.15 -5.68
N HIS A 260 -12.29 -7.63 -5.86
CA HIS A 260 -12.83 -8.06 -7.14
C HIS A 260 -13.80 -7.02 -7.69
N GLN A 261 -13.36 -6.24 -8.69
CA GLN A 261 -14.12 -5.10 -9.24
C GLN A 261 -15.51 -5.50 -9.76
N LEU A 262 -15.64 -6.71 -10.29
CA LEU A 262 -16.88 -7.22 -10.87
C LEU A 262 -17.73 -8.01 -9.86
N ALA A 263 -17.32 -8.15 -8.60
CA ALA A 263 -18.04 -8.99 -7.63
C ALA A 263 -19.47 -8.51 -7.36
N ASN A 264 -19.66 -7.21 -7.13
CA ASN A 264 -20.99 -6.63 -6.94
C ASN A 264 -21.85 -6.71 -8.22
N PRO A 265 -21.37 -6.30 -9.41
CA PRO A 265 -22.08 -6.52 -10.66
C PRO A 265 -22.44 -7.99 -10.94
N ALA A 266 -21.51 -8.92 -10.71
CA ALA A 266 -21.73 -10.34 -10.93
C ALA A 266 -22.80 -10.89 -9.97
N ALA A 267 -22.76 -10.49 -8.70
CA ALA A 267 -23.80 -10.83 -7.74
C ALA A 267 -25.19 -10.31 -8.18
N ALA A 268 -25.29 -9.05 -8.59
CA ALA A 268 -26.54 -8.47 -9.09
C ALA A 268 -27.06 -9.20 -10.34
N MET A 269 -26.18 -9.57 -11.27
CA MET A 269 -26.55 -10.34 -12.45
C MET A 269 -26.97 -11.77 -12.13
N ALA A 270 -26.38 -12.40 -11.12
CA ALA A 270 -26.78 -13.72 -10.65
C ALA A 270 -28.19 -13.69 -10.06
N GLU A 271 -28.53 -12.67 -9.27
CA GLU A 271 -29.90 -12.49 -8.76
C GLU A 271 -30.89 -12.19 -9.90
N TYR A 272 -30.50 -11.39 -10.91
CA TYR A 272 -31.33 -11.22 -12.10
C TYR A 272 -31.55 -12.54 -12.85
N ALA A 273 -30.53 -13.40 -12.92
CA ALA A 273 -30.68 -14.74 -13.46
C ALA A 273 -31.57 -15.63 -12.58
N ALA A 274 -31.52 -15.47 -11.25
CA ALA A 274 -32.42 -16.15 -10.31
C ALA A 274 -33.89 -15.84 -10.57
N ASP A 275 -34.23 -14.57 -10.85
CA ASP A 275 -35.58 -14.16 -11.26
C ASP A 275 -36.08 -14.88 -12.52
N LYS A 276 -35.17 -15.45 -13.31
CA LYS A 276 -35.44 -16.26 -14.51
C LYS A 276 -35.26 -17.77 -14.28
N ASN A 277 -35.16 -18.22 -13.02
CA ASN A 277 -34.84 -19.59 -12.62
C ASN A 277 -33.52 -20.11 -13.22
N ARG A 278 -32.55 -19.21 -13.43
CA ARG A 278 -31.26 -19.48 -14.10
C ARG A 278 -30.03 -19.19 -13.25
N PHE A 279 -30.21 -19.07 -11.93
CA PHE A 279 -29.13 -18.76 -11.00
C PHE A 279 -27.94 -19.72 -11.15
N TRP A 280 -28.18 -21.02 -11.06
CA TRP A 280 -27.11 -22.04 -11.07
C TRP A 280 -26.43 -22.18 -12.42
N GLN A 281 -27.15 -21.94 -13.52
CA GLN A 281 -26.58 -21.89 -14.86
C GLN A 281 -25.67 -20.68 -14.99
N PHE A 282 -26.08 -19.51 -14.49
CA PHE A 282 -25.25 -18.31 -14.49
C PHE A 282 -24.01 -18.48 -13.60
N ALA A 283 -24.20 -18.95 -12.36
CA ALA A 283 -23.11 -19.16 -11.42
C ALA A 283 -22.07 -20.17 -11.93
N ALA A 284 -22.47 -21.15 -12.75
CA ALA A 284 -21.56 -22.11 -13.36
C ALA A 284 -20.71 -21.55 -14.52
N TYR A 285 -21.02 -20.35 -15.04
CA TYR A 285 -20.17 -19.69 -16.06
C TYR A 285 -18.97 -18.96 -15.47
N PHE A 286 -18.96 -18.75 -14.16
CA PHE A 286 -17.88 -18.12 -13.43
C PHE A 286 -17.00 -19.21 -12.81
#